data_AF-A0A933IJ92-F1
#
_entry.id   AF-A0A933IJ92-F1
#
_cell.length_a   1.000
_cell.length_b   1.000
_cell.length_c   1.000
_cell.angle_alpha   90.00
_cell.angle_beta   90.00
_cell.angle_gamma   90.00
#
_symmetry.space_group_name_H-M   'P 1'
#
loop_
_entity.id
_entity.type
_entity.pdbx_description
1 polymer ?
#
loop_
_entity_poly.entity_id
_entity_poly.type
_entity_poly.pdbx_seq_one_letter_code
_entity_poly.pdbx_strand_id
1 'polypeptide(L)'
;MNSCVVSLHSQIKRIAILLFLVAFQYTQANASSPTFNPPEKLRSNILDCGTSIALSIGDLDRDGKRDMVVGDENGFVWFYRNTGQNNSPIFTTGVKLTSLTLDLQVGRYATPQLVNWDTDNLLDLVIGDESGNVWLYKNKGNLQFDSGTLLTDNQGEIDVGGYSTPYMADYNGDGKLDLIIGNGEGYIWYYPRQYDEQSPVFGTGTKLRAMKAGTMTDMNVGSKAAPIFYDWTEDGLSDMIVGDEYGCLNYFRNTGTKTSPAFGTVSVRIKANNQDL
;
A
#
# COMPACT_ATOMS: atom_id res chain seq x y z
N MET A 1 13.31 34.72 -27.18
CA MET A 1 14.49 34.06 -26.57
C MET A 1 14.41 34.28 -25.07
N ASN A 2 14.42 33.18 -24.34
CA ASN A 2 14.69 33.00 -22.91
C ASN A 2 13.76 33.71 -21.91
N SER A 3 12.62 33.03 -21.64
CA SER A 3 11.84 33.23 -20.42
C SER A 3 12.56 32.56 -19.25
N CYS A 4 12.77 33.36 -18.22
CA CYS A 4 13.41 33.06 -16.95
C CYS A 4 12.69 31.95 -16.18
N VAL A 5 13.41 30.89 -15.80
CA VAL A 5 12.94 29.89 -14.83
C VAL A 5 13.02 30.52 -13.45
N VAL A 6 11.87 30.71 -12.79
CA VAL A 6 11.79 31.28 -11.44
C VAL A 6 11.91 30.14 -10.42
N SER A 7 13.04 30.18 -9.71
CA SER A 7 13.28 29.49 -8.44
C SER A 7 12.28 29.94 -7.37
N LEU A 8 11.67 29.02 -6.63
CA LEU A 8 10.91 29.34 -5.41
C LEU A 8 11.56 28.67 -4.19
N HIS A 9 12.27 29.53 -3.43
CA HIS A 9 12.72 29.31 -2.06
C HIS A 9 11.66 29.81 -1.06
N SER A 10 11.48 29.05 0.02
CA SER A 10 10.85 29.39 1.30
C SER A 10 9.31 29.51 1.36
N GLN A 11 8.66 28.58 2.06
CA GLN A 11 8.10 28.78 3.41
C GLN A 11 7.40 27.48 3.89
N ILE A 12 7.46 27.29 5.21
CA ILE A 12 7.32 26.04 5.97
C ILE A 12 5.84 25.74 6.28
N LYS A 13 5.40 24.46 6.15
CA LYS A 13 4.53 23.69 7.09
C LYS A 13 3.98 22.36 6.47
N ARG A 14 4.42 21.25 7.10
CA ARG A 14 3.99 19.82 7.32
C ARG A 14 3.19 18.94 6.31
N ILE A 15 3.32 17.61 6.55
CA ILE A 15 2.64 16.37 6.05
C ILE A 15 3.39 15.50 4.98
N ALA A 16 3.25 14.17 5.08
CA ALA A 16 4.12 13.00 4.78
C ALA A 16 3.91 12.30 3.38
N ILE A 17 4.96 11.74 2.72
CA ILE A 17 5.31 10.28 2.44
C ILE A 17 4.40 9.62 1.36
N LEU A 18 4.78 8.80 0.35
CA LEU A 18 6.00 8.24 -0.31
C LEU A 18 5.54 7.83 -1.74
N LEU A 19 6.13 8.35 -2.81
CA LEU A 19 7.05 7.66 -3.74
C LEU A 19 6.56 6.31 -4.33
N PHE A 20 5.93 6.39 -5.52
CA PHE A 20 5.94 5.31 -6.53
C PHE A 20 6.47 5.79 -7.90
N LEU A 21 7.25 6.89 -7.92
CA LEU A 21 7.78 7.51 -9.14
C LEU A 21 9.31 7.65 -9.18
N VAL A 22 10.05 7.07 -8.22
CA VAL A 22 11.53 7.08 -8.25
C VAL A 22 12.08 5.67 -8.35
N ALA A 23 11.59 4.92 -9.34
CA ALA A 23 12.22 3.69 -9.79
C ALA A 23 12.80 3.87 -11.20
N PHE A 24 13.49 4.99 -11.49
CA PHE A 24 14.27 5.13 -12.73
C PHE A 24 15.39 6.19 -12.63
N GLN A 25 16.27 6.11 -11.64
CA GLN A 25 17.66 6.61 -11.80
C GLN A 25 18.61 5.72 -10.98
N TYR A 26 19.12 4.67 -11.61
CA TYR A 26 20.18 3.83 -11.06
C TYR A 26 21.49 4.61 -10.96
N THR A 27 22.12 4.60 -9.79
CA THR A 27 23.59 4.56 -9.69
C THR A 27 23.99 3.61 -8.55
N GLN A 28 24.32 2.37 -8.91
CA GLN A 28 25.13 1.40 -8.15
C GLN A 28 24.85 1.31 -6.64
N ALA A 29 23.72 0.73 -6.25
CA ALA A 29 23.53 0.27 -4.88
C ALA A 29 24.11 -1.15 -4.72
N ASN A 30 25.04 -1.33 -3.78
CA ASN A 30 25.41 -2.66 -3.33
C ASN A 30 24.20 -3.26 -2.59
N ALA A 31 23.77 -4.47 -2.94
CA ALA A 31 22.50 -5.09 -2.53
C ALA A 31 22.28 -5.18 -0.99
N SER A 32 23.32 -4.94 -0.20
CA SER A 32 23.28 -4.90 1.25
C SER A 32 22.91 -3.55 1.87
N SER A 33 22.91 -2.44 1.13
CA SER A 33 22.57 -1.09 1.63
C SER A 33 22.17 -0.14 0.49
N PRO A 34 20.88 -0.10 0.10
CA PRO A 34 20.42 0.80 -0.95
C PRO A 34 20.54 2.26 -0.51
N THR A 35 21.20 3.08 -1.33
CA THR A 35 21.29 4.54 -1.15
C THR A 35 20.26 5.22 -2.03
N PHE A 36 19.34 5.96 -1.43
CA PHE A 36 18.35 6.76 -2.13
C PHE A 36 18.82 8.21 -2.24
N ASN A 37 18.48 8.86 -3.36
CA ASN A 37 18.44 10.31 -3.38
C ASN A 37 17.52 10.79 -2.25
N PRO A 38 17.80 11.94 -1.61
CA PRO A 38 16.89 12.50 -0.62
C PRO A 38 15.47 12.56 -1.20
N PRO A 39 14.45 12.09 -0.46
CA PRO A 39 13.10 12.05 -0.97
C PRO A 39 12.67 13.48 -1.31
N GLU A 40 12.35 13.72 -2.57
CA GLU A 40 11.67 14.94 -2.95
C GLU A 40 10.21 14.78 -2.54
N LYS A 41 9.74 15.64 -1.64
CA LYS A 41 8.33 15.69 -1.28
C LYS A 41 7.55 16.13 -2.52
N LEU A 42 6.93 15.17 -3.20
CA LEU A 42 5.99 15.46 -4.28
C LEU A 42 4.80 16.21 -3.66
N ARG A 43 4.67 17.49 -4.01
CA ARG A 43 3.51 18.30 -3.67
C ARG A 43 2.67 18.43 -4.92
N SER A 44 1.45 17.91 -4.87
CA SER A 44 0.48 18.06 -5.95
C SER A 44 -0.61 19.02 -5.51
N ASN A 45 -0.84 20.09 -6.29
CA ASN A 45 -2.06 20.90 -6.16
C ASN A 45 -3.29 20.19 -6.77
N ILE A 46 -3.11 18.97 -7.29
CA ILE A 46 -4.17 18.18 -7.95
C ILE A 46 -4.92 17.33 -6.92
N LEU A 47 -4.29 16.97 -5.80
CA LEU A 47 -4.94 16.20 -4.73
C LEU A 47 -5.84 17.12 -3.92
N ASP A 48 -7.12 17.13 -4.30
CA ASP A 48 -8.22 17.87 -3.68
C ASP A 48 -9.04 17.02 -2.68
N CYS A 49 -8.56 15.82 -2.35
CA CYS A 49 -9.21 14.82 -1.50
C CYS A 49 -8.97 14.97 0.03
N GLY A 50 -8.66 16.17 0.54
CA GLY A 50 -8.49 16.40 1.98
C GLY A 50 -7.11 16.01 2.53
N THR A 51 -7.05 15.56 3.79
CA THR A 51 -5.77 15.22 4.48
C THR A 51 -5.70 13.73 4.85
N SER A 52 -4.50 13.25 5.22
CA SER A 52 -4.25 11.86 5.64
C SER A 52 -4.64 10.83 4.60
N ILE A 53 -4.03 10.97 3.43
CA ILE A 53 -4.34 10.18 2.24
C ILE A 53 -3.54 8.88 2.17
N ALA A 54 -4.16 7.83 1.65
CA ALA A 54 -3.51 6.59 1.23
C ALA A 54 -3.80 6.36 -0.25
N LEU A 55 -2.82 5.93 -1.03
CA LEU A 55 -2.94 5.81 -2.48
C LEU A 55 -2.68 4.40 -2.99
N SER A 56 -3.30 4.09 -4.12
CA SER A 56 -3.01 2.92 -4.94
C SER A 56 -2.91 3.32 -6.41
N ILE A 57 -2.09 2.62 -7.19
CA ILE A 57 -1.81 2.92 -8.60
C ILE A 57 -2.16 1.70 -9.44
N GLY A 58 -2.94 1.90 -10.50
CA GLY A 58 -3.36 0.82 -11.41
C GLY A 58 -4.19 1.35 -12.57
N ASP A 59 -4.24 0.62 -13.68
CA ASP A 59 -5.07 0.96 -14.84
C ASP A 59 -6.54 0.59 -14.55
N LEU A 60 -7.25 1.52 -13.88
CA LEU A 60 -8.57 1.24 -13.34
C LEU A 60 -9.67 1.42 -14.40
N ASP A 61 -9.48 2.37 -15.32
CA ASP A 61 -10.42 2.61 -16.41
C ASP A 61 -10.11 1.83 -17.70
N ARG A 62 -9.02 1.05 -17.70
CA ARG A 62 -8.60 0.12 -18.76
C ARG A 62 -8.21 0.81 -20.06
N ASP A 63 -7.66 2.03 -19.98
CA ASP A 63 -7.13 2.75 -21.13
C ASP A 63 -5.63 2.50 -21.39
N GLY A 64 -5.01 1.61 -20.60
CA GLY A 64 -3.60 1.24 -20.71
C GLY A 64 -2.67 2.16 -19.91
N LYS A 65 -3.20 3.17 -19.23
CA LYS A 65 -2.45 4.07 -18.37
C LYS A 65 -2.79 3.80 -16.92
N ARG A 66 -1.76 3.83 -16.07
CA ARG A 66 -1.93 3.67 -14.64
C ARG A 66 -2.51 4.94 -14.06
N ASP A 67 -3.69 4.80 -13.48
CA ASP A 67 -4.41 5.82 -12.73
C ASP A 67 -3.99 5.84 -11.26
N MET A 68 -4.52 6.82 -10.54
CA MET A 68 -4.32 6.96 -9.10
C MET A 68 -5.66 6.90 -8.37
N VAL A 69 -5.72 6.05 -7.37
CA VAL A 69 -6.85 5.93 -6.45
C VAL A 69 -6.41 6.39 -5.08
N VAL A 70 -7.21 7.19 -4.39
CA VAL A 70 -6.84 7.80 -3.11
C VAL A 70 -7.98 7.68 -2.11
N GLY A 71 -7.72 7.12 -0.94
CA GLY A 71 -8.64 7.15 0.19
C GLY A 71 -8.44 8.40 1.04
N ASP A 72 -9.53 8.94 1.59
CA ASP A 72 -9.50 10.12 2.48
C ASP A 72 -9.86 9.82 3.94
N GLU A 73 -9.67 10.82 4.81
CA GLU A 73 -9.95 10.74 6.24
C GLU A 73 -11.44 10.49 6.59
N ASN A 74 -12.36 10.79 5.68
CA ASN A 74 -13.80 10.59 5.85
C ASN A 74 -14.26 9.23 5.31
N GLY A 75 -13.35 8.43 4.76
CA GLY A 75 -13.63 7.10 4.24
C GLY A 75 -14.00 7.06 2.77
N PHE A 76 -14.00 8.19 2.06
CA PHE A 76 -14.28 8.19 0.61
C PHE A 76 -13.06 7.75 -0.19
N VAL A 77 -13.32 7.16 -1.35
CA VAL A 77 -12.29 6.79 -2.32
C VAL A 77 -12.44 7.62 -3.58
N TRP A 78 -11.34 8.26 -3.98
CA TRP A 78 -11.21 9.17 -5.10
C TRP A 78 -10.43 8.52 -6.24
N PHE A 79 -10.83 8.81 -7.46
CA PHE A 79 -10.19 8.41 -8.70
C PHE A 79 -9.63 9.63 -9.44
N TYR A 80 -8.37 9.52 -9.81
CA TYR A 80 -7.62 10.50 -10.57
C TYR A 80 -7.13 9.83 -11.86
N ARG A 81 -7.75 10.16 -12.99
CA ARG A 81 -7.43 9.56 -14.29
C ARG A 81 -6.08 10.06 -14.80
N ASN A 82 -5.22 9.16 -15.28
CA ASN A 82 -3.99 9.52 -15.95
C ASN A 82 -4.23 9.80 -17.45
N THR A 83 -4.19 11.07 -17.82
CA THR A 83 -4.29 11.49 -19.24
C THR A 83 -2.93 11.53 -19.94
N GLY A 84 -1.83 11.46 -19.19
CA GLY A 84 -0.45 11.50 -19.68
C GLY A 84 0.09 10.13 -20.15
N GLN A 85 1.33 9.83 -19.78
CA GLN A 85 2.01 8.55 -20.02
C GLN A 85 2.36 7.89 -18.67
N ASN A 86 2.59 6.58 -18.64
CA ASN A 86 2.94 5.88 -17.39
C ASN A 86 4.25 6.36 -16.75
N ASN A 87 5.22 6.80 -17.57
CA ASN A 87 6.49 7.35 -17.09
C ASN A 87 6.47 8.88 -16.92
N SER A 88 5.35 9.53 -17.24
CA SER A 88 5.15 10.97 -17.10
C SER A 88 3.65 11.25 -16.95
N PRO A 89 3.04 10.86 -15.82
CA PRO A 89 1.59 10.90 -15.65
C PRO A 89 1.07 12.33 -15.52
N ILE A 90 -0.15 12.56 -16.01
CA ILE A 90 -0.88 13.83 -15.86
C ILE A 90 -2.29 13.48 -15.36
N PHE A 91 -2.56 13.81 -14.10
CA PHE A 91 -3.82 13.44 -13.45
C PHE A 91 -4.90 14.51 -13.62
N THR A 92 -6.14 14.07 -13.84
CA THR A 92 -7.33 14.94 -13.81
C THR A 92 -7.66 15.39 -12.39
N THR A 93 -8.65 16.28 -12.24
CA THR A 93 -9.34 16.49 -10.96
C THR A 93 -9.95 15.17 -10.47
N GLY A 94 -9.96 14.98 -9.15
CA GLY A 94 -10.48 13.78 -8.52
C GLY A 94 -12.00 13.70 -8.64
N VAL A 95 -12.50 12.49 -8.86
CA VAL A 95 -13.93 12.16 -8.71
C VAL A 95 -14.07 11.04 -7.69
N LYS A 96 -15.10 11.07 -6.86
CA LYS A 96 -15.36 9.95 -5.96
C LYS A 96 -15.81 8.74 -6.78
N LEU A 97 -15.27 7.58 -6.43
CA LEU A 97 -15.77 6.31 -6.93
C LEU A 97 -17.15 6.04 -6.33
N THR A 98 -18.00 5.32 -7.07
CA THR A 98 -19.35 5.01 -6.65
C THR A 98 -19.55 3.51 -6.49
N SER A 99 -20.28 3.14 -5.43
CA SER A 99 -20.84 1.81 -5.25
C SER A 99 -22.34 1.90 -5.49
N LEU A 100 -22.85 1.16 -6.46
CA LEU A 100 -24.24 1.28 -6.94
C LEU A 100 -24.59 2.72 -7.37
N THR A 101 -25.33 3.46 -6.54
CA THR A 101 -25.76 4.84 -6.83
C THR A 101 -25.26 5.86 -5.81
N LEU A 102 -24.34 5.46 -4.92
CA LEU A 102 -23.80 6.29 -3.84
C LEU A 102 -22.29 6.40 -3.95
N ASP A 103 -21.73 7.46 -3.38
CA ASP A 103 -20.29 7.57 -3.16
C ASP A 103 -19.81 6.33 -2.38
N LEU A 104 -18.76 5.69 -2.87
CA LEU A 104 -18.10 4.60 -2.16
C LEU A 104 -17.47 5.17 -0.89
N GLN A 105 -17.92 4.66 0.25
CA GLN A 105 -17.46 5.11 1.56
C GLN A 105 -17.34 3.93 2.52
N VAL A 106 -16.21 3.87 3.24
CA VAL A 106 -15.96 2.95 4.34
C VAL A 106 -15.90 3.71 5.68
N GLY A 107 -15.32 3.13 6.73
CA GLY A 107 -14.95 3.87 7.94
C GLY A 107 -13.94 5.00 7.64
N ARG A 108 -13.63 5.81 8.67
CA ARG A 108 -12.66 6.91 8.52
C ARG A 108 -11.29 6.40 8.06
N TYR A 109 -10.50 7.26 7.42
CA TYR A 109 -9.15 6.96 6.93
C TYR A 109 -9.10 5.74 6.00
N ALA A 110 -9.75 5.85 4.84
CA ALA A 110 -9.74 4.78 3.84
C ALA A 110 -8.32 4.50 3.33
N THR A 111 -7.92 3.24 3.31
CA THR A 111 -6.63 2.77 2.78
C THR A 111 -6.83 1.80 1.61
N PRO A 112 -7.05 2.32 0.38
CA PRO A 112 -7.37 1.47 -0.75
C PRO A 112 -6.14 0.75 -1.30
N GLN A 113 -6.36 -0.48 -1.76
CA GLN A 113 -5.46 -1.23 -2.62
C GLN A 113 -6.23 -1.72 -3.85
N LEU A 114 -5.68 -1.45 -5.04
CA LEU A 114 -6.13 -2.05 -6.29
C LEU A 114 -5.59 -3.46 -6.44
N VAL A 115 -6.47 -4.41 -6.73
CA VAL A 115 -6.12 -5.82 -6.92
C VAL A 115 -7.10 -6.49 -7.88
N ASN A 116 -6.64 -7.42 -8.71
CA ASN A 116 -7.54 -8.30 -9.46
C ASN A 116 -7.99 -9.44 -8.54
N TRP A 117 -9.11 -9.25 -7.83
CA TRP A 117 -9.50 -10.10 -6.70
C TRP A 117 -10.06 -11.45 -7.12
N ASP A 118 -10.90 -11.45 -8.16
CA ASP A 118 -11.60 -12.63 -8.69
C ASP A 118 -11.12 -13.03 -10.09
N THR A 119 -9.95 -12.52 -10.51
CA THR A 119 -9.27 -12.88 -11.75
C THR A 119 -10.01 -12.52 -13.04
N ASP A 120 -11.00 -11.63 -12.99
CA ASP A 120 -11.78 -11.19 -14.14
C ASP A 120 -11.07 -10.09 -14.99
N ASN A 121 -9.89 -9.64 -14.56
CA ASN A 121 -9.09 -8.55 -15.15
C ASN A 121 -9.71 -7.16 -15.01
N LEU A 122 -10.64 -6.98 -14.08
CA LEU A 122 -11.01 -5.69 -13.52
C LEU A 122 -10.24 -5.52 -12.21
N LEU A 123 -9.70 -4.32 -11.98
CA LEU A 123 -9.10 -4.04 -10.68
C LEU A 123 -10.22 -3.70 -9.68
N ASP A 124 -10.31 -4.52 -8.64
CA ASP A 124 -11.16 -4.37 -7.48
C ASP A 124 -10.48 -3.53 -6.40
N LEU A 125 -11.24 -3.19 -5.36
CA LEU A 125 -10.73 -2.46 -4.20
C LEU A 125 -10.81 -3.31 -2.94
N VAL A 126 -9.65 -3.49 -2.30
CA VAL A 126 -9.54 -3.93 -0.91
C VAL A 126 -9.18 -2.69 -0.08
N ILE A 127 -9.99 -2.33 0.91
CA ILE A 127 -9.89 -1.04 1.59
C ILE A 127 -9.89 -1.25 3.11
N GLY A 128 -8.86 -0.74 3.79
CA GLY A 128 -8.86 -0.66 5.26
C GLY A 128 -9.50 0.62 5.80
N ASP A 129 -9.79 0.63 7.10
CA ASP A 129 -10.36 1.78 7.82
C ASP A 129 -9.78 1.97 9.24
N GLU A 130 -10.16 3.08 9.88
CA GLU A 130 -9.76 3.46 11.24
C GLU A 130 -10.10 2.42 12.29
N SER A 131 -11.21 1.70 12.12
CA SER A 131 -11.69 0.71 13.07
C SER A 131 -10.92 -0.60 12.95
N GLY A 132 -10.10 -0.78 11.92
CA GLY A 132 -9.33 -2.00 11.70
C GLY A 132 -10.02 -3.00 10.78
N ASN A 133 -11.17 -2.64 10.20
CA ASN A 133 -11.91 -3.50 9.29
C ASN A 133 -11.24 -3.56 7.92
N VAL A 134 -11.54 -4.58 7.13
CA VAL A 134 -11.16 -4.61 5.71
C VAL A 134 -12.39 -4.87 4.84
N TRP A 135 -12.58 -4.01 3.85
CA TRP A 135 -13.70 -4.01 2.93
C TRP A 135 -13.26 -4.48 1.55
N LEU A 136 -14.11 -5.24 0.87
CA LEU A 136 -13.99 -5.57 -0.55
C LEU A 136 -15.12 -4.90 -1.34
N TYR A 137 -14.74 -4.19 -2.39
CA TYR A 137 -15.63 -3.68 -3.44
C TYR A 137 -15.21 -4.25 -4.78
N LYS A 138 -16.08 -5.08 -5.37
CA LYS A 138 -15.82 -5.67 -6.68
C LYS A 138 -16.18 -4.70 -7.80
N ASN A 139 -15.30 -4.58 -8.78
CA ASN A 139 -15.48 -3.72 -9.93
C ASN A 139 -16.39 -4.41 -10.98
N LYS A 140 -17.37 -3.68 -11.50
CA LYS A 140 -18.31 -4.14 -12.54
C LYS A 140 -18.00 -3.56 -13.91
N GLY A 141 -16.86 -2.88 -14.03
CA GLY A 141 -16.46 -2.10 -15.19
C GLY A 141 -17.04 -0.70 -15.14
N ASN A 142 -16.53 0.17 -16.02
CA ASN A 142 -16.94 1.57 -16.13
C ASN A 142 -16.87 2.35 -14.80
N LEU A 143 -15.91 2.01 -13.93
CA LEU A 143 -15.73 2.61 -12.61
C LEU A 143 -16.95 2.46 -11.67
N GLN A 144 -17.75 1.41 -11.86
CA GLN A 144 -18.87 1.07 -10.99
C GLN A 144 -18.52 -0.14 -10.13
N PHE A 145 -18.85 -0.08 -8.85
CA PHE A 145 -18.55 -1.13 -7.88
C PHE A 145 -19.84 -1.74 -7.29
N ASP A 146 -19.77 -3.03 -6.96
CA ASP A 146 -20.76 -3.71 -6.11
C ASP A 146 -20.77 -3.10 -4.70
N SER A 147 -21.82 -3.41 -3.91
CA SER A 147 -21.86 -3.04 -2.49
C SER A 147 -20.67 -3.60 -1.72
N GLY A 148 -20.07 -2.78 -0.86
CA GLY A 148 -18.97 -3.18 0.00
C GLY A 148 -19.32 -4.35 0.92
N THR A 149 -18.39 -5.27 1.06
CA THR A 149 -18.49 -6.42 1.98
C THR A 149 -17.29 -6.46 2.91
N LEU A 150 -17.52 -6.77 4.18
CA LEU A 150 -16.42 -7.01 5.12
C LEU A 150 -15.75 -8.34 4.79
N LEU A 151 -14.42 -8.32 4.69
CA LEU A 151 -13.64 -9.53 4.53
C LEU A 151 -13.64 -10.30 5.85
N THR A 152 -13.72 -11.62 5.74
CA THR A 152 -13.81 -12.52 6.87
C THR A 152 -12.68 -13.54 6.85
N ASP A 153 -12.26 -13.95 8.05
CA ASP A 153 -11.46 -15.14 8.27
C ASP A 153 -12.32 -16.26 8.90
N ASN A 154 -11.67 -17.36 9.30
CA ASN A 154 -12.34 -18.49 9.95
C ASN A 154 -12.94 -18.18 11.34
N GLN A 155 -12.76 -16.98 11.88
CA GLN A 155 -13.27 -16.54 13.18
C GLN A 155 -14.34 -15.43 13.07
N GLY A 156 -14.44 -14.76 11.92
CA GLY A 156 -15.45 -13.73 11.68
C GLY A 156 -14.95 -12.63 10.76
N GLU A 157 -15.54 -11.43 10.91
CA GLU A 157 -15.05 -10.22 10.24
C GLU A 157 -13.62 -9.90 10.70
N ILE A 158 -12.75 -9.54 9.75
CA ILE A 158 -11.37 -9.19 10.04
C ILE A 158 -11.33 -7.83 10.73
N ASP A 159 -10.78 -7.82 11.94
CA ASP A 159 -10.44 -6.62 12.72
C ASP A 159 -9.01 -6.77 13.28
N VAL A 160 -8.14 -5.81 12.94
CA VAL A 160 -6.73 -5.79 13.37
C VAL A 160 -6.45 -4.83 14.55
N GLY A 161 -7.48 -4.27 15.19
CA GLY A 161 -7.37 -3.36 16.34
C GLY A 161 -7.21 -1.87 15.98
N GLY A 162 -7.49 -1.50 14.73
CA GLY A 162 -7.51 -0.12 14.24
C GLY A 162 -6.52 0.20 13.12
N TYR A 163 -6.87 1.19 12.29
CA TYR A 163 -6.08 1.68 11.14
C TYR A 163 -5.52 0.55 10.26
N SER A 164 -6.39 -0.29 9.72
CA SER A 164 -5.97 -1.34 8.79
C SER A 164 -5.40 -0.74 7.51
N THR A 165 -4.26 -1.26 7.05
CA THR A 165 -3.62 -0.91 5.79
C THR A 165 -3.34 -2.20 5.02
N PRO A 166 -4.25 -2.62 4.11
CA PRO A 166 -4.16 -3.90 3.43
C PRO A 166 -3.09 -3.91 2.32
N TYR A 167 -2.47 -5.06 2.13
CA TYR A 167 -1.60 -5.40 1.02
C TYR A 167 -1.81 -6.87 0.62
N MET A 168 -2.32 -7.09 -0.59
CA MET A 168 -2.51 -8.39 -1.22
C MET A 168 -1.21 -8.86 -1.91
N ALA A 169 -0.72 -10.05 -1.56
CA ALA A 169 0.47 -10.66 -2.16
C ALA A 169 0.46 -12.20 -2.02
N ASP A 170 1.11 -12.91 -2.93
CA ASP A 170 1.42 -14.34 -2.77
C ASP A 170 2.56 -14.52 -1.76
N TYR A 171 2.23 -14.44 -0.47
CA TYR A 171 3.22 -14.45 0.61
C TYR A 171 3.76 -15.86 0.87
N ASN A 172 2.89 -16.88 0.81
CA ASN A 172 3.26 -18.27 1.06
C ASN A 172 3.65 -19.05 -0.21
N GLY A 173 3.67 -18.41 -1.37
CA GLY A 173 4.13 -18.99 -2.63
C GLY A 173 3.19 -20.04 -3.23
N ASP A 174 1.94 -20.14 -2.78
CA ASP A 174 0.94 -21.07 -3.30
C ASP A 174 0.24 -20.57 -4.57
N GLY A 175 0.54 -19.35 -5.01
CA GLY A 175 0.00 -18.73 -6.21
C GLY A 175 -1.33 -18.01 -6.00
N LYS A 176 -1.84 -17.93 -4.76
CA LYS A 176 -2.99 -17.11 -4.39
C LYS A 176 -2.54 -15.84 -3.70
N LEU A 177 -3.32 -14.78 -3.84
CA LEU A 177 -3.04 -13.53 -3.12
C LEU A 177 -3.55 -13.65 -1.68
N ASP A 178 -2.62 -13.76 -0.74
CA ASP A 178 -2.86 -13.64 0.70
C ASP A 178 -3.10 -12.18 1.10
N LEU A 179 -3.72 -11.98 2.26
CA LEU A 179 -3.98 -10.65 2.82
C LEU A 179 -2.99 -10.35 3.96
N ILE A 180 -2.17 -9.32 3.76
CA ILE A 180 -1.26 -8.77 4.75
C ILE A 180 -1.81 -7.41 5.18
N ILE A 181 -1.88 -7.14 6.49
CA ILE A 181 -2.49 -5.91 7.00
C ILE A 181 -1.57 -5.28 8.04
N GLY A 182 -1.12 -4.06 7.80
CA GLY A 182 -0.54 -3.25 8.86
C GLY A 182 -1.63 -2.58 9.71
N ASN A 183 -1.38 -2.39 11.01
CA ASN A 183 -2.34 -1.77 11.91
C ASN A 183 -1.80 -0.52 12.62
N GLY A 184 -2.68 0.17 13.34
CA GLY A 184 -2.37 1.39 14.10
C GLY A 184 -1.31 1.22 15.17
N GLU A 185 -1.20 0.03 15.78
CA GLU A 185 -0.18 -0.30 16.78
C GLU A 185 1.18 -0.68 16.18
N GLY A 186 1.30 -0.64 14.85
CA GLY A 186 2.54 -0.96 14.13
C GLY A 186 2.76 -2.45 13.88
N TYR A 187 1.83 -3.32 14.25
CA TYR A 187 1.91 -4.75 13.94
C TYR A 187 1.56 -5.03 12.47
N ILE A 188 2.08 -6.13 11.94
CA ILE A 188 1.74 -6.67 10.62
C ILE A 188 1.04 -8.01 10.82
N TRP A 189 -0.19 -8.10 10.35
CA TRP A 189 -1.02 -9.31 10.34
C TRP A 189 -0.97 -10.00 8.99
N TYR A 190 -1.11 -11.32 9.01
CA TYR A 190 -1.12 -12.20 7.85
C TYR A 190 -2.32 -13.14 7.92
N TYR A 191 -3.08 -13.17 6.83
CA TYR A 191 -4.26 -13.98 6.60
C TYR A 191 -4.07 -14.79 5.31
N PRO A 192 -3.80 -16.10 5.40
CA PRO A 192 -3.59 -16.94 4.21
C PRO A 192 -4.90 -17.07 3.42
N ARG A 193 -4.86 -16.90 2.09
CA ARG A 193 -6.03 -17.12 1.24
C ARG A 193 -6.26 -18.62 1.07
N GLN A 194 -7.44 -19.08 1.50
CA GLN A 194 -7.77 -20.51 1.42
C GLN A 194 -8.56 -20.82 0.14
N TYR A 195 -9.47 -19.92 -0.25
CA TYR A 195 -10.38 -20.09 -1.38
C TYR A 195 -10.56 -18.79 -2.16
N ASP A 196 -10.84 -18.85 -3.46
CA ASP A 196 -10.98 -17.63 -4.26
C ASP A 196 -12.40 -17.05 -4.28
N GLU A 197 -13.41 -17.87 -3.96
CA GLU A 197 -14.83 -17.54 -4.16
C GLU A 197 -15.77 -18.00 -3.03
N GLN A 198 -15.22 -18.46 -1.89
CA GLN A 198 -16.01 -18.97 -0.75
C GLN A 198 -15.91 -18.03 0.45
N SER A 199 -16.96 -18.00 1.29
CA SER A 199 -16.95 -17.26 2.56
C SER A 199 -16.87 -18.26 3.73
N PRO A 200 -15.88 -18.15 4.64
CA PRO A 200 -14.79 -17.16 4.64
C PRO A 200 -13.70 -17.44 3.58
N VAL A 201 -13.06 -16.36 3.13
CA VAL A 201 -12.02 -16.40 2.08
C VAL A 201 -10.64 -16.72 2.67
N PHE A 202 -10.40 -16.28 3.91
CA PHE A 202 -9.09 -16.37 4.56
C PHE A 202 -9.06 -17.32 5.75
N GLY A 203 -7.89 -17.91 5.98
CA GLY A 203 -7.57 -18.61 7.22
C GLY A 203 -7.34 -17.65 8.39
N THR A 204 -7.26 -18.21 9.60
CA THR A 204 -7.07 -17.45 10.84
C THR A 204 -5.87 -16.51 10.77
N GLY A 205 -6.10 -15.25 11.13
CA GLY A 205 -5.07 -14.22 11.20
C GLY A 205 -3.97 -14.52 12.23
N THR A 206 -2.72 -14.26 11.84
CA THR A 206 -1.57 -14.29 12.75
C THR A 206 -0.69 -13.08 12.54
N LYS A 207 -0.02 -12.59 13.58
CA LYS A 207 1.00 -11.55 13.41
C LYS A 207 2.23 -12.15 12.75
N LEU A 208 2.76 -11.48 11.72
CA LEU A 208 4.06 -11.82 11.15
C LEU A 208 5.14 -11.65 12.22
N ARG A 209 6.14 -12.53 12.18
CA ARG A 209 7.19 -12.60 13.20
C ARG A 209 8.56 -12.54 12.55
N ALA A 210 9.49 -11.88 13.23
CA ALA A 210 10.89 -11.82 12.85
C ALA A 210 11.77 -12.38 13.97
N MET A 211 12.94 -12.90 13.60
CA MET A 211 13.95 -13.29 14.59
C MET A 211 14.54 -12.05 15.25
N LYS A 212 14.34 -11.90 16.57
CA LYS A 212 14.91 -10.86 17.42
C LYS A 212 15.77 -11.39 18.55
N ALA A 213 17.09 -11.11 18.48
CA ALA A 213 18.08 -11.54 19.46
C ALA A 213 17.96 -13.05 19.82
N GLY A 214 17.76 -13.89 18.79
CA GLY A 214 17.62 -15.34 18.96
C GLY A 214 16.21 -15.83 19.31
N THR A 215 15.21 -14.94 19.38
CA THR A 215 13.81 -15.30 19.70
C THR A 215 12.86 -14.79 18.61
N MET A 216 11.87 -15.59 18.19
CA MET A 216 10.81 -15.09 17.31
C MET A 216 9.93 -14.08 18.05
N THR A 217 9.79 -12.88 17.52
CA THR A 217 8.92 -11.84 18.07
C THR A 217 8.02 -11.30 16.99
N ASP A 218 6.82 -10.89 17.37
CA ASP A 218 5.89 -10.22 16.46
C ASP A 218 6.56 -8.97 15.88
N MET A 219 6.45 -8.82 14.56
CA MET A 219 6.96 -7.64 13.88
C MET A 219 6.14 -6.43 14.30
N ASN A 220 6.83 -5.39 14.73
CA ASN A 220 6.20 -4.14 15.11
C ASN A 220 7.12 -2.98 14.70
N VAL A 221 6.61 -2.06 13.88
CA VAL A 221 7.33 -0.85 13.42
C VAL A 221 7.05 0.40 14.24
N GLY A 222 6.26 0.27 15.30
CA GLY A 222 5.94 1.32 16.26
C GLY A 222 4.51 1.82 16.13
N SER A 223 4.09 2.25 14.94
CA SER A 223 2.75 2.80 14.73
C SER A 223 2.38 2.90 13.24
N LYS A 224 1.10 2.70 12.94
CA LYS A 224 0.49 2.71 11.59
C LYS A 224 1.36 2.02 10.53
N ALA A 225 1.53 0.71 10.69
CA ALA A 225 2.28 -0.09 9.74
C ALA A 225 1.62 -0.03 8.35
N ALA A 226 2.42 0.19 7.31
CA ALA A 226 2.00 0.14 5.93
C ALA A 226 2.92 -0.80 5.14
N PRO A 227 2.63 -2.11 5.09
CA PRO A 227 3.48 -3.10 4.45
C PRO A 227 3.36 -3.07 2.92
N ILE A 228 4.47 -3.29 2.23
CA ILE A 228 4.55 -3.62 0.80
C ILE A 228 5.55 -4.75 0.59
N PHE A 229 5.34 -5.57 -0.44
CA PHE A 229 6.27 -6.63 -0.82
C PHE A 229 6.82 -6.44 -2.22
N TYR A 230 8.12 -6.65 -2.35
CA TYR A 230 8.83 -6.57 -3.63
C TYR A 230 10.15 -7.37 -3.52
N ASP A 231 10.58 -8.01 -4.59
CA ASP A 231 11.91 -8.63 -4.65
C ASP A 231 12.98 -7.55 -4.84
N TRP A 232 13.45 -6.98 -3.72
CA TRP A 232 14.38 -5.86 -3.74
C TRP A 232 15.81 -6.28 -4.04
N THR A 233 16.18 -7.50 -3.66
CA THR A 233 17.53 -8.02 -3.88
C THR A 233 17.70 -8.73 -5.22
N GLU A 234 16.61 -8.84 -6.01
CA GLU A 234 16.56 -9.56 -7.27
C GLU A 234 16.99 -11.04 -7.12
N ASP A 235 16.73 -11.63 -5.94
CA ASP A 235 17.07 -13.02 -5.62
C ASP A 235 15.90 -14.00 -5.79
N GLY A 236 14.76 -13.49 -6.28
CA GLY A 236 13.54 -14.24 -6.50
C GLY A 236 12.68 -14.42 -5.25
N LEU A 237 13.07 -13.81 -4.12
CA LEU A 237 12.32 -13.82 -2.87
C LEU A 237 11.70 -12.45 -2.61
N SER A 238 10.39 -12.41 -2.35
CA SER A 238 9.73 -11.16 -1.95
C SER A 238 10.26 -10.70 -0.59
N ASP A 239 10.90 -9.53 -0.57
CA ASP A 239 11.22 -8.78 0.64
C ASP A 239 10.03 -7.92 1.08
N MET A 240 10.07 -7.42 2.31
CA MET A 240 9.03 -6.53 2.85
C MET A 240 9.60 -5.16 3.21
N ILE A 241 8.92 -4.09 2.81
CA ILE A 241 9.17 -2.73 3.31
C ILE A 241 7.92 -2.30 4.08
N VAL A 242 8.10 -1.75 5.26
CA VAL A 242 6.98 -1.27 6.09
C VAL A 242 7.21 0.19 6.45
N GLY A 243 6.31 1.05 5.98
CA GLY A 243 6.23 2.44 6.42
C GLY A 243 5.60 2.56 7.81
N ASP A 244 5.96 3.61 8.55
CA ASP A 244 5.30 4.00 9.80
C ASP A 244 4.81 5.46 9.76
N GLU A 245 4.03 5.86 10.76
CA GLU A 245 3.46 7.22 10.84
C GLU A 245 4.51 8.36 10.92
N TYR A 246 5.76 8.03 11.25
CA TYR A 246 6.81 8.99 11.55
C TYR A 246 7.70 9.32 10.35
N GLY A 247 7.56 8.64 9.20
CA GLY A 247 8.54 8.79 8.13
C GLY A 247 9.42 7.60 7.88
N CYS A 248 9.45 6.64 8.80
CA CYS A 248 10.47 5.60 8.70
C CYS A 248 10.01 4.51 7.74
N LEU A 249 10.98 4.01 6.97
CA LEU A 249 10.82 2.80 6.17
C LEU A 249 11.65 1.70 6.81
N ASN A 250 11.00 0.61 7.15
CA ASN A 250 11.57 -0.55 7.80
C ASN A 250 11.71 -1.66 6.76
N TYR A 251 12.94 -1.98 6.37
CA TYR A 251 13.22 -3.03 5.39
C TYR A 251 13.46 -4.38 6.06
N PHE A 252 12.67 -5.39 5.71
CA PHE A 252 12.81 -6.77 6.16
C PHE A 252 13.17 -7.66 4.96
N ARG A 253 14.44 -8.06 4.89
CA ARG A 253 14.88 -9.03 3.89
C ARG A 253 14.32 -10.41 4.18
N ASN A 254 13.78 -11.07 3.15
CA ASN A 254 13.42 -12.47 3.19
C ASN A 254 14.68 -13.33 2.99
N THR A 255 15.11 -14.03 4.04
CA THR A 255 16.22 -14.98 4.01
C THR A 255 15.75 -16.43 4.07
N GLY A 256 14.44 -16.65 3.94
CA GLY A 256 13.81 -17.97 3.95
C GLY A 256 13.72 -18.54 2.55
N THR A 257 12.54 -19.06 2.23
CA THR A 257 12.19 -19.53 0.88
C THR A 257 10.94 -18.82 0.39
N LYS A 258 10.61 -18.98 -0.89
CA LYS A 258 9.35 -18.47 -1.45
C LYS A 258 8.12 -18.99 -0.68
N THR A 259 8.15 -20.24 -0.24
CA THR A 259 7.01 -20.87 0.45
C THR A 259 7.08 -20.83 1.97
N SER A 260 8.19 -20.32 2.51
CA SER A 260 8.37 -20.12 3.94
C SER A 260 9.25 -18.88 4.15
N PRO A 261 8.69 -17.67 3.98
CA PRO A 261 9.44 -16.45 4.19
C PRO A 261 9.98 -16.37 5.62
N ALA A 262 11.21 -15.89 5.76
CA ALA A 262 11.85 -15.71 7.06
C ALA A 262 12.54 -14.35 7.11
N PHE A 263 12.26 -13.58 8.16
CA PHE A 263 12.75 -12.20 8.30
C PHE A 263 13.59 -12.03 9.57
N GLY A 264 14.68 -11.27 9.47
CA GLY A 264 15.60 -10.98 10.58
C GLY A 264 15.32 -9.65 11.31
N THR A 265 16.09 -9.37 12.36
CA THR A 265 15.95 -8.19 13.23
C THR A 265 16.14 -6.84 12.58
N VAL A 266 16.94 -6.79 11.53
CA VAL A 266 17.45 -5.52 11.05
C VAL A 266 16.44 -4.98 10.08
N SER A 267 15.38 -4.35 10.61
CA SER A 267 14.79 -3.25 9.86
C SER A 267 15.89 -2.21 9.70
N VAL A 268 16.50 -2.20 8.51
CA VAL A 268 17.35 -1.07 8.16
C VAL A 268 16.39 0.07 7.96
N ARG A 269 16.42 1.06 8.86
CA ARG A 269 15.81 2.35 8.56
C ARG A 269 16.46 2.84 7.29
N ILE A 270 15.66 2.96 6.23
CA ILE A 270 16.16 3.48 4.98
C ILE A 270 16.57 4.92 5.23
N LYS A 271 17.88 5.19 5.12
CA LYS A 271 18.46 6.52 5.29
C LYS A 271 18.63 7.16 3.93
N ALA A 272 18.22 8.41 3.78
CA ALA A 272 18.71 9.24 2.69
C ALA A 272 19.96 9.98 3.15
N ASN A 273 21.03 9.95 2.37
CA ASN A 273 22.30 10.64 2.69
C ASN A 273 22.90 10.30 4.08
N ASN A 274 22.78 9.06 4.53
CA ASN A 274 23.21 8.60 5.87
C ASN A 274 22.53 9.33 7.05
N GLN A 275 21.42 10.04 6.81
CA GLN A 275 20.56 10.59 7.84
C GLN A 275 19.27 9.78 7.93
N ASP A 276 18.77 9.60 9.14
CA ASP A 276 17.41 9.06 9.32
C ASP A 276 16.43 10.02 8.61
N LEU A 277 15.48 9.45 7.85
CA LEU A 277 14.43 10.22 7.16
C LEU A 277 13.53 10.96 8.15
#